data_AF-A0A939XNN4-F1
#
_entry.id   AF-A0A939XNN4-F1
#
_cell.length_a   1.000
_cell.length_b   1.000
_cell.length_c   1.000
_cell.angle_alpha   90.00
_cell.angle_beta   90.00
_cell.angle_gamma   90.00
#
_symmetry.space_group_name_H-M   'P 1'
#
loop_
_entity.id
_entity.type
_entity.pdbx_description
1 polymer ?
#
loop_
_entity_poly.entity_id
_entity_poly.type
_entity_poly.pdbx_seq_one_letter_code
_entity_poly.pdbx_strand_id
1 'polypeptide(L)'
;MVGKEVVISVRNLVNRFGTHAVHEGLNLDVFRGEILGVVGGSGTGKSVLLRSIVGLRRPSAGEVRVFGEDLQTLSHERRSLVERRFGVLFQNGALFSSLTVIENIALPLIEHAHMKRPDAERLAAVKLALAGLPDVARHKYPSELSGGMVKRASLARALALDPDILFLDEPTAGL
;
A
#
# COMPACT_ATOMS: atom_id res chain seq x y z
N MET A 1 -11.92 -20.76 -21.78
CA MET A 1 -10.70 -20.51 -21.01
C MET A 1 -10.87 -19.16 -20.33
N VAL A 2 -11.00 -19.12 -19.01
CA VAL A 2 -11.09 -17.84 -18.28
C VAL A 2 -9.69 -17.24 -18.29
N GLY A 3 -9.49 -16.18 -19.08
CA GLY A 3 -8.20 -15.50 -19.16
C GLY A 3 -7.82 -14.90 -17.81
N LYS A 4 -6.54 -14.96 -17.43
CA LYS A 4 -6.06 -14.32 -16.21
C LYS A 4 -6.25 -12.81 -16.34
N GLU A 5 -7.04 -12.21 -15.44
CA GLU A 5 -7.27 -10.76 -15.38
C GLU A 5 -5.99 -10.07 -14.88
N VAL A 6 -5.43 -9.17 -15.69
CA VAL A 6 -4.28 -8.34 -15.31
C VAL A 6 -4.77 -7.18 -14.45
N VAL A 7 -4.29 -7.11 -13.21
CA VAL A 7 -4.66 -6.03 -12.26
C VAL A 7 -3.60 -4.94 -12.17
N ILE A 8 -2.34 -5.24 -12.49
CA ILE A 8 -1.26 -4.26 -12.66
C ILE A 8 -0.55 -4.56 -13.98
N SER A 9 -0.42 -3.54 -14.82
CA SER A 9 0.33 -3.61 -16.08
C SER A 9 1.37 -2.50 -16.12
N VAL A 10 2.63 -2.88 -16.28
CA VAL A 10 3.77 -1.98 -16.44
C VAL A 10 4.37 -2.22 -17.82
N ARG A 11 4.54 -1.15 -18.61
CA ARG A 11 5.09 -1.23 -19.97
C ARG A 11 6.22 -0.24 -20.17
N ASN A 12 7.37 -0.74 -20.63
CA ASN A 12 8.57 0.03 -20.94
C ASN A 12 8.95 1.05 -19.85
N LEU A 13 8.80 0.67 -18.58
CA LEU A 13 9.00 1.57 -17.45
C LEU A 13 10.46 2.03 -17.38
N VAL A 14 10.64 3.34 -17.36
CA VAL A 14 11.93 4.00 -17.16
C VAL A 14 11.85 4.88 -15.92
N ASN A 15 12.77 4.65 -14.98
CA ASN A 15 12.92 5.48 -13.79
C ASN A 15 14.36 5.97 -13.71
N ARG A 16 14.57 7.30 -13.79
CA ARG A 16 15.90 7.94 -13.68
C ARG A 16 15.96 8.96 -12.54
N PHE A 17 17.13 9.11 -11.94
CA PHE A 17 17.49 10.16 -10.98
C PHE A 17 18.71 10.90 -11.52
N GLY A 18 18.49 12.07 -12.12
CA GLY A 18 19.52 12.73 -12.92
C GLY A 18 19.97 11.82 -14.05
N THR A 19 21.28 11.53 -14.11
CA THR A 19 21.88 10.63 -15.11
C THR A 19 21.75 9.15 -14.75
N HIS A 20 21.46 8.82 -13.50
CA HIS A 20 21.42 7.44 -13.03
C HIS A 20 20.09 6.76 -13.38
N ALA A 21 20.15 5.65 -14.12
CA ALA A 21 19.00 4.82 -14.44
C ALA A 21 18.78 3.75 -13.37
N VAL A 22 17.55 3.65 -12.87
CA VAL A 22 17.12 2.60 -11.92
C VAL A 22 16.34 1.50 -12.63
N HIS A 23 15.47 1.89 -13.58
CA HIS A 23 14.77 0.96 -14.46
C HIS A 23 14.90 1.44 -15.91
N GLU A 24 15.14 0.53 -16.84
CA GLU A 24 15.29 0.80 -18.27
C GLU A 24 14.45 -0.20 -19.08
N GLY A 25 13.22 0.19 -19.43
CA GLY A 25 12.33 -0.63 -20.26
C GLY A 25 11.70 -1.82 -19.52
N LEU A 26 11.44 -1.69 -18.21
CA LEU A 26 10.86 -2.77 -17.41
C LEU A 26 9.40 -3.04 -17.82
N ASN A 27 9.07 -4.32 -18.02
CA ASN A 27 7.73 -4.80 -18.30
C ASN A 27 7.32 -5.79 -17.21
N LEU A 28 6.10 -5.65 -16.69
CA LEU A 28 5.56 -6.51 -15.64
C LEU A 28 4.04 -6.58 -15.76
N ASP A 29 3.48 -7.78 -15.61
CA ASP A 29 2.06 -7.99 -15.38
C ASP A 29 1.86 -8.70 -14.04
N VAL A 30 0.85 -8.26 -13.29
CA VAL A 30 0.39 -8.93 -12.07
C VAL A 30 -1.06 -9.35 -12.29
N PHE A 31 -1.36 -10.62 -12.03
CA PHE A 31 -2.69 -11.17 -12.24
C PHE A 31 -3.52 -11.18 -10.95
N ARG A 32 -4.84 -11.09 -11.08
CA ARG A 32 -5.75 -11.19 -9.92
C ARG A 32 -5.50 -12.49 -9.14
N GLY A 33 -5.36 -12.37 -7.82
CA GLY A 33 -5.16 -13.50 -6.91
C GLY A 33 -3.72 -14.05 -6.85
N GLU A 34 -2.79 -13.45 -7.60
CA GLU A 34 -1.38 -13.84 -7.56
C GLU A 34 -0.63 -13.16 -6.40
N ILE A 35 0.36 -13.88 -5.85
CA ILE A 35 1.36 -13.31 -4.95
C ILE A 35 2.65 -13.16 -5.75
N LEU A 36 3.06 -11.91 -6.02
CA LEU A 36 4.30 -11.60 -6.70
C LEU A 36 5.36 -11.12 -5.70
N GLY A 37 6.52 -11.77 -5.68
CA GLY A 37 7.70 -11.32 -4.94
C GLY A 37 8.73 -10.67 -5.87
N VAL A 38 9.16 -9.45 -5.54
CA VAL A 38 10.28 -8.78 -6.22
C VAL A 38 11.50 -8.81 -5.31
N VAL A 39 12.53 -9.54 -5.72
CA VAL A 39 13.78 -9.72 -4.95
C VAL A 39 14.97 -9.09 -5.69
N GLY A 40 15.95 -8.61 -4.92
CA GLY A 40 17.14 -7.96 -5.46
C GLY A 40 17.92 -7.26 -4.35
N GLY A 41 19.18 -6.91 -4.62
CA GLY A 41 20.06 -6.22 -3.66
C GLY A 41 19.51 -4.88 -3.17
N SER A 42 20.12 -4.30 -2.13
CA SER A 42 19.78 -2.93 -1.72
C SER A 42 20.06 -1.95 -2.86
N GLY A 43 19.18 -0.96 -3.05
CA GLY A 43 19.34 0.06 -4.09
C GLY A 43 18.95 -0.37 -5.51
N THR A 44 18.53 -1.62 -5.75
CA THR A 44 18.17 -2.10 -7.10
C THR A 44 16.81 -1.61 -7.63
N GLY A 45 16.18 -0.63 -6.98
CA GLY A 45 14.95 -0.01 -7.47
C GLY A 45 13.63 -0.63 -7.01
N LYS A 46 13.61 -1.63 -6.13
CA LYS A 46 12.37 -2.28 -5.65
C LYS A 46 11.33 -1.28 -5.11
N SER A 47 11.72 -0.45 -4.15
CA SER A 47 10.82 0.58 -3.60
C SER A 47 10.50 1.69 -4.63
N VAL A 48 11.38 1.91 -5.61
CA VAL A 48 11.12 2.84 -6.73
C VAL A 48 10.03 2.27 -7.63
N LEU A 49 10.06 0.96 -7.94
CA LEU A 49 9.05 0.26 -8.72
C LEU A 49 7.70 0.31 -7.99
N LEU A 50 7.67 -0.05 -6.69
CA LEU A 50 6.45 0.02 -5.89
C LEU A 50 5.84 1.43 -5.91
N ARG A 51 6.65 2.46 -5.65
CA ARG A 51 6.20 3.87 -5.68
C ARG A 51 5.71 4.31 -7.05
N SER A 52 6.29 3.79 -8.14
CA SER A 52 5.79 4.02 -9.49
C SER A 52 4.42 3.37 -9.70
N ILE A 53 4.24 2.13 -9.24
CA ILE A 53 2.97 1.39 -9.36
C ILE A 53 1.84 2.08 -8.59
N VAL A 54 2.09 2.48 -7.33
CA VAL A 54 1.07 3.14 -6.50
C VAL A 54 0.88 4.63 -6.82
N GLY A 55 1.53 5.15 -7.87
CA GLY A 55 1.36 6.54 -8.32
C GLY A 55 2.01 7.61 -7.42
N LEU A 56 2.92 7.22 -6.53
CA LEU A 56 3.71 8.13 -5.68
C LEU A 56 4.96 8.68 -6.39
N ARG A 57 5.38 8.06 -7.50
CA ARG A 57 6.47 8.53 -8.34
C ARG A 57 6.07 8.47 -9.80
N ARG A 58 6.11 9.61 -10.50
CA ARG A 58 5.94 9.65 -11.95
C ARG A 58 7.17 9.01 -12.64
N PRO A 59 6.98 7.99 -13.50
CA PRO A 59 8.07 7.47 -14.31
C PRO A 59 8.67 8.52 -15.24
N SER A 60 9.94 8.34 -15.60
CA SER A 60 10.60 9.17 -16.61
C SER A 60 10.11 8.84 -18.03
N ALA A 61 9.76 7.58 -18.28
CA ALA A 61 9.08 7.11 -19.48
C ALA A 61 8.35 5.79 -19.20
N GLY A 62 7.55 5.33 -20.16
CA GLY A 62 6.71 4.13 -20.03
C GLY A 62 5.36 4.42 -19.39
N GLU A 63 4.60 3.36 -19.17
CA GLU A 63 3.22 3.42 -18.70
C GLU A 63 3.00 2.42 -17.56
N VAL A 64 2.20 2.86 -16.58
CA VAL A 64 1.78 2.05 -15.43
C VAL A 64 0.26 2.14 -15.33
N ARG A 65 -0.42 1.00 -15.36
CA ARG A 65 -1.87 0.91 -15.16
C ARG A 65 -2.18 0.01 -13.98
N VAL A 66 -3.10 0.46 -13.13
CA VAL A 66 -3.65 -0.30 -12.00
C VAL A 66 -5.16 -0.40 -12.23
N PHE A 67 -5.69 -1.63 -12.25
CA PHE A 67 -7.05 -1.95 -12.68
C PHE A 67 -7.42 -1.36 -14.06
N GLY A 68 -6.44 -1.32 -14.97
CA GLY A 68 -6.61 -0.76 -16.32
C GLY A 68 -6.53 0.76 -16.41
N GLU A 69 -6.30 1.48 -15.30
CA GLU A 69 -6.25 2.94 -15.27
C GLU A 69 -4.83 3.48 -14.96
N ASP A 70 -4.42 4.53 -15.68
CA ASP A 70 -3.18 5.27 -15.37
C ASP A 70 -3.46 6.35 -14.31
N LEU A 71 -3.04 6.09 -13.08
CA LEU A 71 -3.23 6.96 -11.91
C LEU A 71 -2.71 8.40 -12.09
N GLN A 72 -1.75 8.64 -12.99
CA GLN A 72 -1.19 9.97 -13.23
C GLN A 72 -2.10 10.85 -14.10
N THR A 73 -3.05 10.25 -14.80
CA THR A 73 -3.95 10.94 -15.74
C THR A 73 -5.37 11.12 -15.20
N LEU A 74 -5.70 10.43 -14.10
CA LEU A 74 -7.02 10.46 -13.49
C LEU A 74 -7.30 11.81 -12.80
N SER A 75 -8.58 12.19 -12.79
CA SER A 75 -9.06 13.25 -11.89
C SER A 75 -8.85 12.84 -10.43
N HIS A 76 -8.80 13.82 -9.53
CA HIS A 76 -8.60 13.56 -8.11
C HIS A 76 -9.66 12.60 -7.53
N GLU A 77 -10.91 12.78 -7.92
CA GLU A 77 -12.04 11.93 -7.49
C GLU A 77 -11.87 10.48 -8.00
N ARG A 78 -11.58 10.31 -9.29
CA ARG A 78 -11.42 8.97 -9.87
C ARG A 78 -10.19 8.27 -9.30
N ARG A 79 -9.09 8.99 -9.13
CA ARG A 79 -7.87 8.50 -8.48
C ARG A 79 -8.16 8.03 -7.06
N SER A 80 -8.90 8.81 -6.26
CA SER A 80 -9.28 8.42 -4.90
C SER A 80 -10.07 7.11 -4.89
N LEU A 81 -10.99 6.90 -5.83
CA LEU A 81 -11.74 5.64 -5.94
C LEU A 81 -10.85 4.44 -6.25
N VAL A 82 -9.83 4.62 -7.10
CA VAL A 82 -8.88 3.57 -7.43
C VAL A 82 -7.93 3.28 -6.25
N GLU A 83 -7.43 4.32 -5.58
CA GLU A 83 -6.53 4.18 -4.41
C GLU A 83 -7.19 3.46 -3.24
N ARG A 84 -8.51 3.62 -3.03
CA ARG A 84 -9.27 2.87 -2.02
C ARG A 84 -9.26 1.35 -2.25
N ARG A 85 -9.01 0.90 -3.48
CA ARG A 85 -8.96 -0.52 -3.85
C ARG A 85 -7.60 -1.15 -3.61
N PHE A 86 -6.60 -0.42 -3.12
CA PHE A 86 -5.33 -1.01 -2.74
C PHE A 86 -4.79 -0.51 -1.40
N GLY A 87 -4.20 -1.42 -0.63
CA GLY A 87 -3.52 -1.12 0.63
C GLY A 87 -2.02 -1.07 0.43
N VAL A 88 -1.33 -0.20 1.17
CA VAL A 88 0.15 -0.12 1.12
C VAL A 88 0.73 -0.18 2.53
N LEU A 89 1.61 -1.14 2.75
CA LEU A 89 2.51 -1.21 3.91
C LEU A 89 3.88 -0.70 3.49
N PHE A 90 4.24 0.50 3.97
CA PHE A 90 5.58 1.06 3.79
C PHE A 90 6.56 0.52 4.84
N GLN A 91 7.85 0.54 4.52
CA GLN A 91 8.94 0.06 5.38
C GLN A 91 8.87 0.60 6.83
N ASN A 92 8.60 1.90 7.01
CA ASN A 92 8.48 2.55 8.32
C ASN A 92 7.03 2.60 8.85
N GLY A 93 6.12 1.83 8.26
CA GLY A 93 4.71 1.75 8.64
C GLY A 93 3.85 2.97 8.28
N ALA A 94 4.43 4.16 8.26
CA ALA A 94 3.79 5.44 7.92
C ALA A 94 2.53 5.75 8.74
N LEU A 95 2.47 5.33 10.02
CA LEU A 95 1.38 5.69 10.94
C LEU A 95 1.40 7.18 11.25
N PHE A 96 0.22 7.79 11.41
CA PHE A 96 0.08 9.14 11.92
C PHE A 96 0.46 9.16 13.40
N SER A 97 1.51 9.88 13.76
CA SER A 97 2.07 9.92 15.11
C SER A 97 1.14 10.55 16.16
N SER A 98 0.25 11.45 15.72
CA SER A 98 -0.73 12.13 16.57
C SER A 98 -1.99 11.31 16.84
N LEU A 99 -2.14 10.16 16.19
CA LEU A 99 -3.29 9.28 16.31
C LEU A 99 -2.89 8.00 17.02
N THR A 100 -3.77 7.46 17.85
CA THR A 100 -3.63 6.12 18.41
C THR A 100 -3.66 5.06 17.29
N VAL A 101 -3.29 3.82 17.61
CA VAL A 101 -3.35 2.71 16.65
C VAL A 101 -4.76 2.55 16.10
N ILE A 102 -5.78 2.58 16.95
CA ILE A 102 -7.16 2.38 16.49
C ILE A 102 -7.64 3.50 15.59
N GLU A 103 -7.28 4.74 15.90
CA GLU A 103 -7.61 5.90 15.08
C GLU A 103 -6.89 5.84 13.73
N ASN A 104 -5.63 5.40 13.70
CA ASN A 104 -4.90 5.17 12.45
C ASN A 104 -5.63 4.18 11.53
N ILE A 105 -6.16 3.09 12.09
CA ILE A 105 -6.86 2.05 11.34
C ILE A 105 -8.28 2.49 10.97
N ALA A 106 -8.95 3.26 11.83
CA ALA A 106 -10.30 3.78 11.62
C ALA A 106 -10.35 4.93 10.62
N LEU A 107 -9.26 5.70 10.47
CA LEU A 107 -9.24 6.91 9.64
C LEU A 107 -9.69 6.66 8.18
N PRO A 108 -9.17 5.65 7.44
CA PRO A 108 -9.65 5.38 6.09
C PRO A 108 -11.15 5.03 6.02
N LEU A 109 -11.69 4.34 7.03
CA LEU A 109 -13.11 3.99 7.11
C LEU A 109 -14.00 5.23 7.28
N ILE A 110 -13.53 6.20 8.08
CA ILE A 110 -14.24 7.47 8.29
C ILE A 110 -14.19 8.31 7.02
N GLU A 111 -12.99 8.50 6.45
CA GLU A 111 -12.75 9.40 5.32
C GLU A 111 -13.31 8.90 4.00
N HIS A 112 -13.28 7.58 3.77
CA HIS A 112 -13.58 7.01 2.45
C HIS A 112 -14.81 6.10 2.40
N ALA A 113 -15.23 5.54 3.55
CA ALA A 113 -16.48 4.79 3.66
C ALA A 113 -17.57 5.56 4.42
N HIS A 114 -17.30 6.81 4.84
CA HIS A 114 -18.23 7.69 5.55
C HIS A 114 -18.84 7.03 6.82
N MET A 115 -18.09 6.13 7.45
CA MET A 115 -18.53 5.47 8.68
C MET A 115 -18.47 6.44 9.86
N LYS A 116 -19.47 6.35 10.75
CA LYS A 116 -19.40 7.07 12.03
C LYS A 116 -18.24 6.53 12.84
N ARG A 117 -17.55 7.42 13.57
CA ARG A 117 -16.37 7.07 14.38
C ARG A 117 -16.55 5.82 15.25
N PRO A 118 -17.64 5.65 16.03
CA PRO A 118 -17.80 4.44 16.85
C PRO A 118 -17.84 3.14 16.04
N ASP A 119 -18.50 3.15 14.88
CA ASP A 119 -18.58 1.99 14.00
C ASP A 119 -17.24 1.71 13.31
N ALA A 120 -16.53 2.77 12.89
CA ALA A 120 -15.21 2.68 12.29
C ALA A 120 -14.18 2.11 13.28
N GLU A 121 -14.19 2.57 14.54
CA GLU A 121 -13.30 2.05 15.59
C GLU A 121 -13.62 0.59 15.94
N ARG A 122 -14.90 0.20 15.92
CA ARG A 122 -15.30 -1.21 16.11
C ARG A 122 -14.78 -2.10 14.99
N LEU A 123 -14.89 -1.67 13.73
CA LEU A 123 -14.35 -2.42 12.58
C LEU A 123 -12.82 -2.41 12.59
N ALA A 124 -12.20 -1.29 12.94
CA ALA A 124 -10.76 -1.16 13.07
C ALA A 124 -10.19 -2.14 14.13
N ALA A 125 -10.93 -2.42 15.20
CA ALA A 125 -10.52 -3.42 16.19
C ALA A 125 -10.49 -4.84 15.61
N VAL A 126 -11.41 -5.17 14.69
CA VAL A 126 -11.38 -6.44 13.95
C VAL A 126 -10.13 -6.50 13.07
N LYS A 127 -9.82 -5.43 12.33
CA LYS A 127 -8.60 -5.36 11.49
C LYS A 127 -7.32 -5.47 12.32
N LEU A 128 -7.30 -4.86 13.49
CA LEU A 128 -6.20 -4.94 14.45
C LEU A 128 -5.94 -6.38 14.92
N ALA A 129 -7.01 -7.10 15.26
CA ALA A 129 -6.93 -8.51 15.64
C ALA A 129 -6.49 -9.40 14.47
N LEU A 130 -7.00 -9.17 13.26
CA LEU A 130 -6.59 -9.90 12.05
C LEU A 130 -5.10 -9.73 11.72
N ALA A 131 -4.54 -8.55 12.00
CA ALA A 131 -3.10 -8.30 11.85
C ALA A 131 -2.26 -8.87 13.01
N GLY A 132 -2.88 -9.48 14.02
CA GLY A 132 -2.21 -10.13 15.14
C GLY A 132 -1.64 -9.18 16.20
N LEU A 133 -2.19 -7.97 16.35
CA LEU A 133 -1.85 -7.15 17.54
C LEU A 133 -2.77 -7.51 18.70
N PRO A 134 -2.23 -7.48 19.93
CA PRO A 134 -3.06 -7.60 21.11
C PRO A 134 -3.92 -6.35 21.29
N ASP A 135 -5.12 -6.53 21.84
CA ASP A 135 -6.09 -5.43 22.00
C ASP A 135 -5.56 -4.28 22.87
N VAL A 136 -4.65 -4.57 23.81
CA VAL A 136 -3.98 -3.56 24.65
C VAL A 136 -3.17 -2.52 23.83
N ALA A 137 -2.87 -2.79 22.55
CA ALA A 137 -2.21 -1.84 21.67
C ALA A 137 -3.15 -0.78 21.08
N ARG A 138 -4.47 -0.95 21.20
CA ARG A 138 -5.50 -0.11 20.58
C ARG A 138 -5.32 1.38 20.87
N HIS A 139 -5.08 1.71 22.14
CA HIS A 139 -5.00 3.07 22.65
C HIS A 139 -3.57 3.64 22.69
N LYS A 140 -2.58 2.86 22.23
CA LYS A 140 -1.19 3.32 22.16
C LYS A 140 -0.99 4.23 20.97
N TYR A 141 -0.05 5.15 21.09
CA TYR A 141 0.52 5.92 19.99
C TYR A 141 1.64 5.13 19.30
N PRO A 142 1.96 5.42 18.02
CA PRO A 142 3.01 4.73 17.29
C PRO A 142 4.39 4.73 17.98
N SER A 143 4.71 5.77 18.75
CA SER A 143 5.95 5.88 19.53
C SER A 143 6.05 4.87 20.70
N GLU A 144 4.92 4.30 21.13
CA GLU A 144 4.85 3.35 22.24
C GLU A 144 4.87 1.88 21.78
N LEU A 145 5.05 1.66 20.47
CA LEU A 145 5.04 0.35 19.83
C LEU A 145 6.46 -0.13 19.55
N SER A 146 6.68 -1.44 19.68
CA SER A 146 7.87 -2.07 19.08
C SER A 146 7.81 -2.02 17.55
N GLY A 147 8.95 -2.15 16.87
CA GLY A 147 8.99 -2.15 15.39
C GLY A 147 8.05 -3.20 14.76
N GLY A 148 7.98 -4.41 15.34
CA GLY A 148 7.05 -5.44 14.91
C GLY A 148 5.57 -5.06 15.13
N MET A 149 5.25 -4.36 16.22
CA MET A 149 3.90 -3.84 16.47
C MET A 149 3.54 -2.71 15.49
N VAL A 150 4.48 -1.81 15.17
CA VAL A 150 4.27 -0.76 14.15
C VAL A 150 3.91 -1.40 12.81
N LYS A 151 4.67 -2.41 12.36
CA LYS A 151 4.39 -3.11 11.10
C LYS A 151 3.01 -3.75 11.08
N ARG A 152 2.63 -4.46 12.15
CA ARG A 152 1.31 -5.07 12.22
C ARG A 152 0.20 -4.00 12.24
N ALA A 153 0.40 -2.88 12.95
CA ALA A 153 -0.58 -1.79 12.99
C ALA A 153 -0.74 -1.15 11.59
N SER A 154 0.36 -0.98 10.88
CA SER A 154 0.36 -0.52 9.49
C SER A 154 -0.29 -1.50 8.53
N LEU A 155 -0.12 -2.81 8.74
CA LEU A 155 -0.83 -3.85 7.99
C LEU A 155 -2.34 -3.77 8.25
N ALA A 156 -2.77 -3.66 9.51
CA ALA A 156 -4.17 -3.50 9.86
C ALA A 156 -4.79 -2.28 9.17
N ARG A 157 -4.08 -1.16 9.14
CA ARG A 157 -4.51 0.04 8.43
C ARG A 157 -4.56 -0.16 6.91
N ALA A 158 -3.56 -0.81 6.31
CA ALA A 158 -3.55 -1.11 4.88
C ALA A 158 -4.74 -2.01 4.48
N LEU A 159 -5.20 -2.88 5.38
CA LEU A 159 -6.36 -3.76 5.20
C LEU A 159 -7.71 -3.11 5.57
N ALA A 160 -7.71 -1.86 6.03
CA ALA A 160 -8.90 -1.24 6.62
C ALA A 160 -10.09 -1.21 5.65
N LEU A 161 -9.85 -0.85 4.38
CA LEU A 161 -10.87 -0.73 3.34
C LEU A 161 -11.14 -2.03 2.56
N ASP A 162 -10.62 -3.18 3.00
CA ASP A 162 -10.73 -4.45 2.27
C ASP A 162 -10.22 -4.34 0.81
N PRO A 163 -8.94 -3.99 0.62
CA PRO A 163 -8.40 -3.72 -0.72
C PRO A 163 -8.34 -4.97 -1.60
N ASP A 164 -8.48 -4.77 -2.91
CA ASP A 164 -8.25 -5.77 -3.97
C ASP A 164 -6.77 -6.13 -4.11
N ILE A 165 -5.85 -5.20 -3.84
CA ILE A 165 -4.39 -5.38 -3.93
C ILE A 165 -3.73 -4.92 -2.64
N LEU A 166 -2.80 -5.71 -2.11
CA LEU A 166 -1.96 -5.33 -0.97
C LEU A 166 -0.49 -5.20 -1.40
N PHE A 167 0.08 -4.01 -1.28
CA PHE A 167 1.50 -3.73 -1.52
C PHE A 167 2.28 -3.81 -0.21
N LEU A 168 3.40 -4.54 -0.22
CA LEU A 168 4.28 -4.71 0.92
C LEU A 168 5.71 -4.28 0.55
N ASP A 169 6.21 -3.18 1.13
CA ASP A 169 7.59 -2.74 0.99
C ASP A 169 8.41 -3.30 2.17
N GLU A 170 9.24 -4.31 1.89
CA GLU A 170 10.10 -5.01 2.86
C GLU A 170 9.38 -5.56 4.12
N PRO A 171 8.34 -6.41 3.98
CA PRO A 171 7.58 -6.91 5.13
C PRO A 171 8.43 -7.69 6.14
N THR A 172 9.51 -8.34 5.69
CA THR A 172 10.37 -9.22 6.50
C THR A 172 11.55 -8.51 7.17
N ALA A 173 11.86 -7.26 6.84
CA ALA A 173 13.10 -6.60 7.30
C ALA A 173 13.03 -6.22 8.80
N GLY A 174 13.80 -6.87 9.68
CA GLY A 174 13.77 -6.60 11.12
C GLY A 174 12.62 -7.31 11.86
N LEU A 175 12.29 -8.53 11.43
CA LEU A 175 11.62 -9.54 12.26
C LEU A 175 12.64 -10.25 13.16
#